data_AF-A0A9E0Y596-F1
#
_entry.id   AF-A0A9E0Y596-F1
#
_cell.length_a   1.000
_cell.length_b   1.000
_cell.length_c   1.000
_cell.angle_alpha   90.00
_cell.angle_beta   90.00
_cell.angle_gamma   90.00
#
_symmetry.space_group_name_H-M   'P 1'
#
loop_
_entity.id
_entity.type
_entity.pdbx_description
1 polymer ?
#
loop_
_entity_poly.entity_id
_entity_poly.type
_entity_poly.pdbx_seq_one_letter_code
_entity_poly.pdbx_strand_id
1 'polypeptide(L)'
;MRTYDVALPIKKPVVFPALCVVCEAKNPDDAIDLSILGADSPSYLTMAVDTALALDVDPKYYGTNTINRIAGVPACRKCASGLKWYHRRLKFGYYTAWIPGLLAVLLLPGPIVLKVVLMIACVIAPGILTLVFPPSFGATFFNGTANFEFRSKTVADEFLRLNSDAVPKADARTKPAAALANPENNK
;
A
#
# COMPACT_ATOMS: atom_id res chain seq x y z
N MET A 1 4.85 10.40 12.63
CA MET A 1 5.66 9.15 12.63
C MET A 1 5.98 8.86 11.17
N ARG A 2 7.24 8.58 10.81
CA ARG A 2 7.64 8.39 9.40
C ARG A 2 7.69 6.89 9.09
N THR A 3 7.01 6.45 8.04
CA THR A 3 7.21 5.11 7.44
C THR A 3 8.37 5.16 6.44
N TYR A 4 8.94 4.00 6.16
CA TYR A 4 9.94 3.79 5.13
C TYR A 4 9.31 2.95 4.04
N ASP A 5 9.18 3.56 2.86
CA ASP A 5 8.45 2.98 1.74
C ASP A 5 9.44 2.35 0.75
N VAL A 6 9.15 1.12 0.32
CA VAL A 6 9.91 0.39 -0.70
C VAL A 6 8.97 0.04 -1.85
N ALA A 7 9.21 0.64 -3.01
CA ALA A 7 8.43 0.39 -4.22
C ALA A 7 9.02 -0.78 -5.02
N LEU A 8 8.22 -1.80 -5.31
CA LEU A 8 8.59 -2.94 -6.14
C LEU A 8 7.55 -3.18 -7.24
N PRO A 9 7.93 -3.69 -8.43
CA PRO A 9 6.96 -4.09 -9.45
C PRO A 9 6.11 -5.28 -8.97
N ILE A 10 4.78 -5.22 -9.15
CA ILE A 10 3.82 -6.27 -8.70
C ILE A 10 4.14 -7.65 -9.28
N LYS A 11 4.76 -7.70 -10.47
CA LYS A 11 5.06 -8.95 -11.20
C LYS A 11 6.15 -9.81 -10.55
N LYS A 12 6.82 -9.34 -9.50
CA LYS A 12 7.93 -10.06 -8.86
C LYS A 12 7.49 -10.70 -7.54
N PRO A 13 7.88 -11.96 -7.28
CA PRO A 13 7.75 -12.53 -5.94
C PRO A 13 8.63 -11.74 -4.97
N VAL A 14 8.09 -11.38 -3.82
CA VAL A 14 8.81 -10.62 -2.79
C VAL A 14 9.50 -11.55 -1.80
N VAL A 15 10.72 -11.20 -1.43
CA VAL A 15 11.49 -11.92 -0.42
C VAL A 15 11.54 -11.07 0.84
N PHE A 16 11.07 -11.61 1.96
CA PHE A 16 11.14 -10.93 3.24
C PHE A 16 12.45 -11.24 3.98
N PRO A 17 13.01 -10.27 4.73
CA PRO A 17 14.16 -10.52 5.59
C PRO A 17 13.80 -11.46 6.74
N ALA A 18 14.78 -12.19 7.29
CA ALA A 18 14.61 -13.03 8.47
C ALA A 18 14.51 -12.20 9.77
N LEU A 19 13.70 -11.13 9.74
CA LEU A 19 13.47 -10.17 10.82
C LEU A 19 11.96 -10.00 10.99
N CYS A 20 11.50 -9.93 12.24
CA CYS A 20 10.12 -9.58 12.53
C CYS A 20 9.83 -8.15 12.05
N VAL A 21 8.82 -7.97 11.18
CA VAL A 21 8.47 -6.65 10.62
C VAL A 21 7.95 -5.65 11.67
N VAL A 22 7.63 -6.11 12.89
CA VAL A 22 7.07 -5.28 13.97
C VAL A 22 8.11 -4.92 15.03
N CYS A 23 8.92 -5.88 15.48
CA CYS A 23 9.84 -5.71 16.61
C CYS A 23 11.31 -5.97 16.26
N GLU A 24 11.63 -6.25 14.99
CA GLU A 24 12.99 -6.47 14.49
C GLU A 24 13.70 -7.71 15.09
N ALA A 25 12.98 -8.56 15.82
CA ALA A 25 13.52 -9.81 16.32
C ALA A 25 14.02 -10.69 15.16
N LYS A 26 15.25 -11.22 15.30
CA LYS A 26 15.87 -12.10 14.31
C LYS A 26 15.19 -13.47 14.30
N ASN A 27 15.07 -14.05 13.11
CA ASN A 27 14.49 -15.38 12.87
C ASN A 27 13.15 -15.58 13.58
N PRO A 28 12.11 -14.82 13.21
CA PRO A 28 10.80 -14.98 13.84
C PRO A 28 10.26 -16.39 13.61
N ASP A 29 9.74 -16.98 14.68
CA ASP A 29 9.23 -18.36 14.70
C ASP A 29 7.96 -18.57 13.85
N ASP A 30 7.40 -17.51 13.27
CA ASP A 30 6.12 -17.50 12.59
C ASP A 30 6.13 -16.55 11.38
N ALA A 31 5.30 -16.88 10.39
CA ALA A 31 5.09 -16.10 9.19
C ALA A 31 3.59 -16.02 8.92
N ILE A 32 3.11 -14.82 8.61
CA ILE A 32 1.68 -14.57 8.46
C ILE A 32 1.31 -14.14 7.05
N ASP A 33 0.10 -14.54 6.67
CA ASP A 33 -0.55 -14.00 5.48
C ASP A 33 -1.38 -12.78 5.86
N LEU A 34 -1.11 -11.67 5.19
CA LEU A 34 -1.85 -10.43 5.37
C LEU A 34 -2.71 -10.17 4.14
N SER A 35 -3.98 -9.85 4.40
CA SER A 35 -4.89 -9.33 3.38
C SER A 35 -4.88 -7.81 3.50
N ILE A 36 -4.32 -7.16 2.49
CA ILE A 36 -4.18 -5.70 2.47
C ILE A 36 -5.12 -5.14 1.42
N LEU A 37 -5.74 -4.01 1.73
CA LEU A 37 -6.57 -3.28 0.78
C LEU A 37 -5.62 -2.66 -0.27
N GLY A 38 -5.75 -3.10 -1.52
CA GLY A 38 -5.05 -2.48 -2.65
C GLY A 38 -5.84 -1.33 -3.24
N ALA A 39 -5.36 -0.78 -4.35
CA ALA A 39 -6.11 0.13 -5.22
C ALA A 39 -5.64 -0.10 -6.68
N ASP A 40 -6.26 -1.02 -7.40
CA ASP A 40 -5.94 -1.26 -8.81
C ASP A 40 -6.21 -0.02 -9.68
N SER A 41 -7.11 0.84 -9.21
CA SER A 41 -7.45 2.13 -9.79
C SER A 41 -7.62 3.15 -8.67
N PRO A 42 -7.29 4.43 -8.89
CA PRO A 42 -7.62 5.47 -7.94
C PRO A 42 -9.13 5.52 -7.70
N SER A 43 -9.55 5.60 -6.44
CA SER A 43 -10.96 5.81 -6.12
C SER A 43 -11.35 7.26 -6.43
N TYR A 44 -12.18 7.42 -7.47
CA TYR A 44 -12.68 8.72 -7.92
C TYR A 44 -13.36 9.52 -6.81
N LEU A 45 -14.06 8.85 -5.90
CA LEU A 45 -14.78 9.49 -4.79
C LEU A 45 -13.81 10.07 -3.75
N THR A 46 -12.77 9.32 -3.37
CA THR A 46 -11.78 9.80 -2.41
C THR A 46 -10.87 10.86 -3.02
N MET A 47 -10.47 10.73 -4.29
CA MET A 47 -9.74 11.78 -5.01
C MET A 47 -10.54 13.06 -5.19
N ALA A 48 -11.83 12.95 -5.51
CA ALA A 48 -12.70 14.12 -5.66
C ALA A 48 -12.83 14.89 -4.34
N VAL A 49 -12.92 14.18 -3.21
CA VAL A 49 -12.97 14.84 -1.90
C VAL A 49 -11.62 15.42 -1.51
N ASP A 50 -10.51 14.72 -1.74
CA ASP A 50 -9.17 15.27 -1.50
C ASP A 50 -8.93 16.55 -2.29
N THR A 51 -9.34 16.57 -3.56
CA THR A 51 -9.29 17.78 -4.41
C THR A 51 -10.19 18.88 -3.88
N ALA A 52 -11.39 18.55 -3.39
CA ALA A 52 -12.33 19.52 -2.84
C ALA A 52 -11.91 20.09 -1.48
N LEU A 53 -11.15 19.32 -0.70
CA LEU A 53 -10.70 19.69 0.65
C LEU A 53 -9.21 20.06 0.71
N ALA A 54 -8.51 20.02 -0.42
CA ALA A 54 -7.07 20.29 -0.56
C ALA A 54 -6.20 19.54 0.46
N LEU A 55 -6.49 18.24 0.67
CA LEU A 55 -5.80 17.44 1.70
C LEU A 55 -4.43 16.88 1.23
N ASP A 56 -4.14 16.94 -0.08
CA ASP A 56 -2.89 16.49 -0.73
C ASP A 56 -2.47 15.07 -0.30
N VAL A 57 -3.44 14.16 -0.23
CA VAL A 57 -3.19 12.78 0.21
C VAL A 57 -2.71 11.95 -0.98
N ASP A 58 -1.51 11.35 -0.85
CA ASP A 58 -0.94 10.46 -1.87
C ASP A 58 -1.95 9.36 -2.25
N PRO A 59 -2.28 9.21 -3.55
CA PRO A 59 -3.28 8.26 -4.02
C PRO A 59 -3.10 6.81 -3.58
N LYS A 60 -1.87 6.41 -3.22
CA LYS A 60 -1.59 5.07 -2.69
C LYS A 60 -2.32 4.77 -1.37
N TYR A 61 -2.69 5.80 -0.60
CA TYR A 61 -3.40 5.66 0.67
C TYR A 61 -4.91 5.51 0.53
N TYR A 62 -5.47 5.67 -0.68
CA TYR A 62 -6.88 5.40 -0.94
C TYR A 62 -7.13 3.88 -1.04
N GLY A 63 -7.25 3.21 0.10
CA GLY A 63 -7.52 1.76 0.13
C GLY A 63 -8.87 1.44 -0.53
N THR A 64 -8.90 0.82 -1.71
CA THR A 64 -10.14 0.60 -2.46
C THR A 64 -10.16 -0.62 -3.41
N ASN A 65 -11.37 -1.20 -3.55
CA ASN A 65 -11.84 -2.22 -4.50
C ASN A 65 -11.09 -3.57 -4.66
N THR A 66 -9.84 -3.73 -4.24
CA THR A 66 -9.13 -5.01 -4.32
C THR A 66 -8.53 -5.45 -3.00
N ILE A 67 -8.51 -6.76 -2.78
CA ILE A 67 -7.86 -7.39 -1.63
C ILE A 67 -6.66 -8.13 -2.17
N ASN A 68 -5.47 -7.62 -1.88
CA ASN A 68 -4.22 -8.27 -2.23
C ASN A 68 -3.73 -9.07 -1.02
N ARG A 69 -3.41 -10.35 -1.25
CA ARG A 69 -2.83 -11.21 -0.21
C ARG A 69 -1.33 -11.22 -0.36
N ILE A 70 -0.64 -10.95 0.74
CA ILE A 70 0.81 -11.05 0.85
C ILE A 70 1.09 -12.20 1.80
N ALA A 71 1.67 -13.25 1.26
CA ALA A 71 2.01 -14.45 2.02
C ALA A 71 3.41 -14.34 2.64
N GLY A 72 3.60 -15.01 3.77
CA GLY A 72 4.94 -15.20 4.35
C GLY A 72 5.56 -13.96 4.99
N VAL A 73 4.76 -13.03 5.52
CA VAL A 73 5.27 -11.84 6.22
C VAL A 73 5.84 -12.28 7.59
N PRO A 74 7.14 -12.09 7.86
CA PRO A 74 7.80 -12.61 9.05
C PRO A 74 7.41 -11.80 10.30
N ALA A 75 6.84 -12.46 11.30
CA ALA A 75 6.42 -11.81 12.54
C ALA A 75 6.44 -12.80 13.71
N CYS A 76 6.94 -12.38 14.89
CA CYS A 76 6.82 -13.19 16.10
C CYS A 76 5.34 -13.46 16.43
N ARG A 77 5.03 -14.60 17.06
CA ARG A 77 3.65 -15.01 17.40
C ARG A 77 2.81 -13.92 18.11
N LYS A 78 3.43 -13.12 19.00
CA LYS A 78 2.78 -11.98 19.68
C LYS A 78 2.52 -10.79 18.74
N CYS A 79 3.44 -10.51 17.82
CA CYS A 79 3.31 -9.44 16.84
C CYS A 79 2.33 -9.81 15.72
N ALA A 80 2.31 -11.08 15.33
CA ALA A 80 1.45 -11.66 14.32
C ALA A 80 -0.04 -11.44 14.62
N SER A 81 -0.47 -11.70 15.86
CA SER A 81 -1.86 -11.50 16.27
C SER A 81 -2.26 -10.02 16.23
N GLY A 82 -1.40 -9.14 16.75
CA GLY A 82 -1.61 -7.68 16.72
C GLY A 82 -1.71 -7.14 15.29
N LEU A 83 -0.82 -7.58 14.39
CA LEU A 83 -0.79 -7.14 13.00
C LEU A 83 -2.01 -7.65 12.22
N LYS A 84 -2.40 -8.93 12.39
CA LYS A 84 -3.65 -9.48 11.81
C LYS A 84 -4.88 -8.72 12.30
N TRP A 85 -4.95 -8.43 13.60
CA TRP A 85 -6.09 -7.76 14.18
C TRP A 85 -6.20 -6.31 13.72
N TYR A 86 -5.07 -5.60 13.62
CA TYR A 86 -5.03 -4.25 13.05
C TYR A 86 -5.59 -4.22 11.62
N HIS A 87 -5.05 -5.05 10.72
CA HIS A 87 -5.50 -5.11 9.33
C HIS A 87 -6.97 -5.53 9.21
N ARG A 88 -7.44 -6.44 10.08
CA ARG A 88 -8.85 -6.83 10.13
C ARG A 88 -9.75 -5.67 10.54
N ARG A 89 -9.37 -4.88 11.55
CA ARG A 89 -10.12 -3.70 11.98
C ARG A 89 -10.09 -2.61 10.93
N LEU A 90 -8.95 -2.42 10.27
CA LEU A 90 -8.81 -1.49 9.17
C LEU A 90 -9.80 -1.84 8.06
N LYS A 91 -9.77 -3.10 7.61
CA LYS A 91 -10.68 -3.62 6.60
C LYS A 91 -12.14 -3.41 7.00
N PHE A 92 -12.49 -3.80 8.22
CA PHE A 92 -13.85 -3.59 8.74
C PHE A 92 -14.23 -2.10 8.72
N GLY A 93 -13.35 -1.22 9.21
CA GLY A 93 -13.53 0.22 9.20
C GLY A 93 -13.82 0.77 7.81
N TYR A 94 -13.02 0.41 6.80
CA TYR A 94 -13.25 0.82 5.42
C TYR A 94 -14.61 0.32 4.88
N TYR A 95 -15.01 -0.92 5.18
CA TYR A 95 -16.29 -1.47 4.70
C TYR A 95 -17.53 -0.91 5.43
N THR A 96 -17.40 -0.51 6.69
CA THR A 96 -18.54 -0.04 7.51
C THR A 96 -18.55 1.45 7.74
N ALA A 97 -17.51 2.18 7.32
CA ALA A 97 -17.33 3.61 7.56
C ALA A 97 -18.50 4.48 7.08
N TRP A 98 -19.16 4.12 5.98
CA TRP A 98 -20.29 4.87 5.45
C TRP A 98 -21.58 4.69 6.27
N ILE A 99 -21.71 3.62 7.08
CA ILE A 99 -22.95 3.29 7.79
C ILE A 99 -23.36 4.39 8.78
N PRO A 100 -22.48 4.89 9.68
CA PRO A 100 -22.82 6.00 10.57
C PRO A 100 -23.24 7.26 9.80
N GLY A 101 -22.55 7.56 8.68
CA GLY A 101 -22.87 8.68 7.82
C GLY A 101 -24.26 8.55 7.18
N LEU A 102 -24.60 7.36 6.68
CA LEU A 102 -25.92 7.09 6.10
C LEU A 102 -27.02 7.18 7.15
N LEU A 103 -26.81 6.60 8.34
CA LEU A 103 -27.76 6.69 9.44
C LEU A 103 -28.00 8.15 9.83
N ALA A 104 -26.95 8.97 9.87
CA ALA A 104 -27.09 10.38 10.16
C ALA A 104 -27.86 11.16 9.08
N VAL A 105 -27.65 10.83 7.80
CA VAL A 105 -28.42 11.40 6.69
C VAL A 105 -29.91 11.09 6.83
N LEU A 106 -30.24 9.84 7.18
CA LEU A 106 -31.62 9.36 7.29
C LEU A 106 -32.35 9.82 8.57
N LEU A 107 -31.65 9.88 9.71
CA LEU A 107 -32.28 9.99 11.02
C LEU A 107 -32.13 11.37 11.69
N LEU A 108 -31.07 12.14 11.41
CA LEU A 108 -30.94 13.46 12.04
C LEU A 108 -31.79 14.52 11.34
N PRO A 109 -32.56 15.35 12.06
CA PRO A 109 -33.15 16.56 11.48
C PRO A 109 -32.04 17.60 11.24
N GLY A 110 -32.10 18.31 10.11
CA GLY A 110 -31.11 19.35 9.80
C GLY A 110 -30.90 19.57 8.30
N PRO A 111 -30.10 20.58 7.93
CA PRO A 111 -29.84 20.92 6.54
C PRO A 111 -29.07 19.80 5.83
N ILE A 112 -29.46 19.52 4.58
CA ILE A 112 -28.88 18.45 3.74
C ILE A 112 -27.36 18.61 3.62
N VAL A 113 -26.87 19.85 3.52
CA VAL A 113 -25.43 20.14 3.41
C VAL A 113 -24.63 19.57 4.58
N LEU A 114 -25.11 19.75 5.82
CA LEU A 114 -24.44 19.24 7.01
C LEU A 114 -24.39 17.70 7.02
N LYS A 115 -25.48 17.06 6.56
CA LYS A 115 -25.59 15.61 6.46
C LYS A 115 -24.61 15.03 5.43
N VAL A 116 -24.49 15.69 4.28
CA VAL A 116 -23.53 15.31 3.22
C VAL A 116 -22.09 15.43 3.73
N VAL A 117 -21.74 16.54 4.39
CA VAL A 117 -20.41 16.72 5.00
C VAL A 117 -20.10 15.61 6.00
N LEU A 118 -21.06 15.25 6.86
CA LEU A 118 -20.88 14.18 7.84
C LEU A 118 -20.68 12.81 7.16
N MET A 119 -21.45 12.52 6.09
CA MET A 119 -21.27 11.28 5.31
C MET A 119 -19.86 11.21 4.72
N ILE A 120 -19.40 12.30 4.11
CA ILE A 120 -18.05 12.40 3.54
C ILE A 120 -16.98 12.20 4.62
N ALA A 121 -17.12 12.86 5.77
CA ALA A 121 -16.20 12.71 6.90
C ALA A 121 -16.11 11.25 7.37
N CYS A 122 -17.26 10.56 7.44
CA CYS A 122 -17.31 9.14 7.80
C CYS A 122 -16.59 8.25 6.79
N VAL A 123 -16.78 8.48 5.48
CA VAL A 123 -16.11 7.70 4.41
C VAL A 123 -14.59 7.85 4.45
N ILE A 124 -14.08 9.03 4.80
CA ILE A 124 -12.64 9.34 4.75
C ILE A 124 -11.94 9.03 6.07
N ALA A 125 -12.68 8.96 7.18
CA ALA A 125 -12.13 8.71 8.51
C ALA A 125 -11.17 7.51 8.60
N PRO A 126 -11.41 6.34 7.96
CA PRO A 126 -10.46 5.24 7.97
C PRO A 126 -9.10 5.59 7.34
N GLY A 127 -9.10 6.37 6.26
CA GLY A 127 -7.88 6.84 5.60
C GLY A 127 -7.09 7.82 6.46
N ILE A 128 -7.78 8.76 7.10
CA ILE A 128 -7.14 9.68 8.06
C ILE A 128 -6.55 8.90 9.24
N LEU A 129 -7.29 7.90 9.76
CA LEU A 129 -6.81 7.07 10.86
C LEU A 129 -5.51 6.33 10.50
N THR A 130 -5.37 5.85 9.26
CA THR A 130 -4.12 5.21 8.80
C THR A 130 -2.95 6.16 8.73
N LEU A 131 -3.19 7.44 8.39
CA LEU A 131 -2.13 8.45 8.36
C LEU A 131 -1.65 8.81 9.78
N VAL A 132 -2.56 8.87 10.76
CA VAL A 132 -2.21 9.18 12.16
C VAL A 132 -1.60 7.97 12.86
N PHE A 133 -2.11 6.77 12.60
CA PHE A 133 -1.67 5.52 13.22
C PHE A 133 -1.26 4.50 12.15
N PRO A 134 -0.12 4.71 11.48
CA PRO A 134 0.33 3.81 10.42
C PRO A 134 0.61 2.41 10.99
N PRO A 135 0.29 1.35 10.23
CA PRO A 135 0.64 -0.01 10.63
C PRO A 135 2.16 -0.18 10.72
N SER A 136 2.62 -1.15 11.52
CA SER A 136 4.05 -1.51 11.51
C SER A 136 4.51 -2.06 10.17
N PHE A 137 3.58 -2.68 9.43
CA PHE A 137 3.75 -3.12 8.05
C PHE A 137 2.46 -2.88 7.26
N GLY A 138 2.57 -2.11 6.18
CA GLY A 138 1.52 -1.87 5.21
C GLY A 138 2.00 -2.22 3.80
N ALA A 139 1.07 -2.38 2.87
CA ALA A 139 1.42 -2.36 1.45
C ALA A 139 0.28 -1.73 0.67
N THR A 140 0.63 -0.94 -0.33
CA THR A 140 -0.34 -0.32 -1.23
C THR A 140 0.00 -0.74 -2.64
N PHE A 141 -1.01 -1.16 -3.39
CA PHE A 141 -0.84 -1.63 -4.76
C PHE A 141 -1.49 -0.59 -5.65
N PHE A 142 -0.70 0.09 -6.48
CA PHE A 142 -1.17 1.17 -7.34
C PHE A 142 -0.39 1.17 -8.66
N ASN A 143 -1.10 1.26 -9.80
CA ASN A 143 -0.50 1.37 -11.14
C ASN A 143 0.63 0.36 -11.42
N GLY A 144 0.44 -0.92 -11.09
CA GLY A 144 1.45 -1.96 -11.37
C GLY A 144 2.64 -1.98 -10.40
N THR A 145 2.63 -1.12 -9.38
CA THR A 145 3.66 -1.01 -8.34
C THR A 145 3.07 -1.39 -6.98
N ALA A 146 3.81 -2.21 -6.23
CA ALA A 146 3.55 -2.52 -4.83
C ALA A 146 4.49 -1.67 -3.97
N ASN A 147 3.94 -0.73 -3.22
CA ASN A 147 4.68 0.06 -2.23
C ASN A 147 4.52 -0.62 -0.88
N PHE A 148 5.62 -1.12 -0.33
CA PHE A 148 5.67 -1.74 0.98
C PHE A 148 6.08 -0.70 2.01
N GLU A 149 5.28 -0.52 3.05
CA GLU A 149 5.48 0.48 4.08
C GLU A 149 5.93 -0.20 5.36
N PHE A 150 7.11 0.18 5.86
CA PHE A 150 7.68 -0.36 7.10
C PHE A 150 7.83 0.74 8.13
N ARG A 151 7.48 0.46 9.38
CA ARG A 151 7.79 1.37 10.49
C ARG A 151 9.27 1.34 10.88
N SER A 152 9.94 0.21 10.65
CA SER A 152 11.37 0.04 10.92
C SER A 152 12.20 0.34 9.67
N LYS A 153 13.19 1.23 9.81
CA LYS A 153 14.17 1.49 8.75
C LYS A 153 15.02 0.24 8.46
N THR A 154 15.45 -0.45 9.51
CA THR A 154 16.29 -1.66 9.42
C THR A 154 15.63 -2.74 8.57
N VAL A 155 14.33 -2.97 8.80
CA VAL A 155 13.56 -3.95 8.03
C VAL A 155 13.37 -3.47 6.59
N ALA A 156 13.11 -2.19 6.37
CA ALA A 156 12.95 -1.62 5.02
C ALA A 156 14.23 -1.73 4.20
N ASP A 157 15.39 -1.39 4.77
CA ASP A 157 16.69 -1.42 4.10
C ASP A 157 17.08 -2.87 3.76
N GLU A 158 16.86 -3.83 4.67
CA GLU A 158 17.14 -5.25 4.43
C GLU A 158 16.17 -5.84 3.40
N PHE A 159 14.89 -5.47 3.45
CA PHE A 159 13.89 -5.85 2.46
C PHE A 159 14.27 -5.30 1.07
N LEU A 160 14.65 -4.03 0.98
CA LEU A 160 15.12 -3.43 -0.27
C LEU A 160 16.34 -4.17 -0.80
N ARG A 161 17.34 -4.46 0.04
CA ARG A 161 18.56 -5.19 -0.36
C ARG A 161 18.24 -6.56 -0.95
N LEU A 162 17.42 -7.35 -0.26
CA LEU A 162 17.03 -8.69 -0.72
C LEU A 162 16.27 -8.66 -2.06
N ASN A 163 15.41 -7.65 -2.26
CA ASN A 163 14.62 -7.53 -3.48
C ASN A 163 15.34 -6.78 -4.61
N SER A 164 16.37 -5.97 -4.30
CA SER A 164 17.26 -5.35 -5.30
C SER A 164 18.24 -6.35 -5.88
N ASP A 165 18.78 -7.26 -5.06
CA ASP A 165 19.69 -8.32 -5.51
C ASP A 165 18.96 -9.40 -6.32
N ALA A 166 17.65 -9.54 -6.09
CA ALA A 166 16.75 -10.37 -6.89
C ALA A 166 16.31 -9.68 -8.22
N VAL A 167 16.75 -8.45 -8.50
CA VAL A 167 16.59 -7.84 -9.83
C VAL A 167 17.61 -8.51 -10.75
N PRO A 168 17.17 -9.31 -11.74
CA PRO A 168 18.13 -9.79 -12.74
C PRO A 168 18.79 -8.57 -13.40
N LYS A 169 20.12 -8.61 -13.48
CA LYS A 169 20.97 -7.71 -14.27
C LYS A 169 20.62 -7.80 -15.76
N ALA A 170 19.46 -7.28 -16.15
CA ALA A 170 19.10 -6.94 -17.52
C ALA A 170 18.82 -5.43 -17.44
N ASP A 171 19.79 -4.55 -17.67
CA ASP A 171 20.25 -4.19 -19.00
C ASP A 171 21.67 -3.60 -18.97
N ALA A 172 22.70 -4.44 -18.96
CA ALA A 172 24.09 -3.99 -19.12
C ALA A 172 24.74 -4.46 -20.43
N ARG A 173 23.99 -5.09 -21.35
CA ARG A 173 24.52 -5.58 -22.62
C ARG A 173 23.52 -5.54 -23.77
N THR A 174 23.06 -4.34 -24.13
CA THR A 174 22.75 -4.07 -25.54
C THR A 174 23.33 -2.70 -25.88
N LYS A 175 24.65 -2.69 -26.06
CA LYS A 175 25.37 -1.63 -26.74
C LYS A 175 24.96 -1.71 -28.21
N PRO A 176 24.30 -0.71 -28.83
CA PRO A 176 24.27 -0.64 -30.28
C PRO A 176 25.70 -0.31 -30.69
N ALA A 177 26.41 -1.29 -31.23
CA ALA A 177 27.64 -1.02 -31.95
C ALA A 177 27.27 -0.19 -33.18
N ALA A 178 27.52 1.11 -33.12
CA ALA A 178 27.70 1.89 -34.31
C ALA A 178 28.99 1.41 -34.98
N ALA A 179 28.88 1.00 -36.25
CA ALA A 179 29.61 1.54 -37.39
C ALA A 179 30.08 0.49 -38.42
N LEU A 180 29.89 0.86 -39.69
CA LEU A 180 30.59 0.46 -40.92
C LEU A 180 30.14 -0.87 -41.57
N ALA A 181 29.80 -0.96 -42.86
CA ALA A 181 30.03 -0.08 -44.01
C ALA A 181 28.99 -0.30 -45.14
N ASN A 182 28.76 0.76 -45.93
CA ASN A 182 28.28 0.76 -47.33
C ASN A 182 29.30 -0.01 -48.23
N PRO A 183 29.05 -0.49 -49.47
CA PRO A 183 28.16 0.10 -50.48
C PRO A 183 27.47 -0.87 -51.48
N GLU A 184 26.80 -0.27 -52.48
CA GLU A 184 26.58 -0.75 -53.87
C GLU A 184 25.39 -1.66 -54.28
N ASN A 185 24.60 -1.07 -55.20
CA ASN A 185 24.19 -1.55 -56.53
C ASN A 185 22.87 -2.31 -56.81
N ASN A 186 22.24 -1.86 -57.90
CA ASN A 186 21.29 -2.51 -58.82
C ASN A 186 19.89 -2.84 -58.25
N LYS A 187 18.78 -2.31 -58.75
CA LYS A 187 18.35 -1.98 -60.12
C LYS A 187 17.16 -1.02 -60.10
#